data_AF-A0A5A7PKM3-F1
#
_entry.id   AF-A0A5A7PKM3-F1
#
_cell.length_a   1.000
_cell.length_b   1.000
_cell.length_c   1.000
_cell.angle_alpha   90.00
_cell.angle_beta   90.00
_cell.angle_gamma   90.00
#
_symmetry.space_group_name_H-M   'P 1'
#
loop_
_entity.id
_entity.type
_entity.pdbx_description
1 polymer ?
#
loop_
_entity_poly.entity_id
_entity_poly.type
_entity_poly.pdbx_seq_one_letter_code
_entity_poly.pdbx_strand_id
1 'polypeptide(L)'
;MGTNQKGAAMWDRILEVWRESMGAECNFARNNNSLQLKWSKIQGAVSKFHSLYERLERHPQSGTNSEDLIINSMRAYEDLHATPFKFLDCWKILIKNPKWCSKELTKAATSTKQGVEHKMSTMTGEVMETNGNGDVDKEGKNAKKKKRKLNEEKGVVDALNRLQCTLEKQINVNQANLEIKRENEEKELKLREEVMRKELELKEKAQKMKEEMYRTKMREQRRQEKDRIMNQDLSKLSPTRRAYYELRKIEVLKELENEFPHGSNMLETRLFWLSNGI
;
A
#
# COMPACT_ATOMS: atom_id res chain seq x y z
N MET A 1 24.23 -33.54 -0.07
CA MET A 1 23.96 -32.86 -1.37
C MET A 1 22.47 -32.57 -1.44
N GLY A 2 22.09 -31.30 -1.54
CA GLY A 2 20.80 -30.77 -1.07
C GLY A 2 19.61 -30.88 -2.05
N THR A 3 18.47 -31.30 -1.53
CA THR A 3 17.18 -31.53 -2.21
C THR A 3 16.30 -30.27 -2.29
N ASN A 4 16.84 -29.11 -2.68
CA ASN A 4 16.06 -27.85 -2.77
C ASN A 4 15.62 -27.47 -4.21
N GLN A 5 15.75 -28.39 -5.17
CA GLN A 5 15.46 -28.12 -6.59
C GLN A 5 14.00 -27.74 -6.85
N LYS A 6 13.04 -28.31 -6.12
CA LYS A 6 11.60 -28.04 -6.32
C LYS A 6 11.19 -26.62 -5.91
N GLY A 7 11.82 -26.08 -4.87
CA GLY A 7 11.52 -24.74 -4.37
C GLY A 7 12.00 -23.65 -5.33
N ALA A 8 13.23 -23.76 -5.81
CA ALA A 8 13.79 -22.83 -6.80
C ALA A 8 12.95 -22.82 -8.09
N ALA A 9 12.61 -24.00 -8.62
CA ALA A 9 11.81 -24.13 -9.84
C ALA A 9 10.40 -23.51 -9.72
N MET A 10 9.79 -23.53 -8.51
CA MET A 10 8.52 -22.82 -8.27
C MET A 10 8.72 -21.31 -8.38
N TRP A 11 9.76 -20.76 -7.75
CA TRP A 11 10.03 -19.33 -7.80
C TRP A 11 10.44 -18.84 -9.19
N ASP A 12 11.05 -19.70 -10.01
CA ASP A 12 11.34 -19.39 -11.41
C ASP A 12 10.06 -19.21 -12.22
N ARG A 13 9.06 -20.09 -12.04
CA ARG A 13 7.73 -19.93 -12.67
C ARG A 13 7.01 -18.68 -12.17
N ILE A 14 7.09 -18.39 -10.87
CA ILE A 14 6.50 -17.17 -10.29
C ILE A 14 7.19 -15.93 -10.88
N LEU A 15 8.51 -15.97 -11.08
CA LEU A 15 9.27 -14.88 -11.67
C LEU A 15 8.86 -14.64 -13.13
N GLU A 16 8.64 -15.69 -13.91
CA GLU A 16 8.14 -15.61 -15.30
C GLU A 16 6.77 -14.92 -15.36
N VAL A 17 5.79 -15.42 -14.59
CA VAL A 17 4.45 -14.80 -14.49
C VAL A 17 4.53 -13.37 -13.99
N TRP A 18 5.42 -13.08 -13.04
CA TRP A 18 5.63 -11.72 -12.54
C TRP A 18 6.16 -10.79 -13.64
N ARG A 19 7.12 -11.23 -14.45
CA ARG A 19 7.64 -10.45 -15.59
C ARG A 19 6.55 -10.17 -16.62
N GLU A 20 5.76 -11.18 -16.98
CA GLU A 20 4.63 -11.04 -17.90
C GLU A 20 3.61 -10.02 -17.38
N SER A 21 3.31 -10.04 -16.08
CA SER A 21 2.34 -9.14 -15.46
C SER A 21 2.81 -7.68 -15.34
N MET A 22 4.11 -7.43 -15.30
CA MET A 22 4.68 -6.08 -15.12
C MET A 22 4.97 -5.35 -16.44
N GLY A 23 4.89 -6.05 -17.59
CA GLY A 23 5.08 -5.46 -18.91
C GLY A 23 6.49 -4.88 -19.13
N ALA A 24 6.60 -3.92 -20.07
CA ALA A 24 7.88 -3.33 -20.51
C ALA A 24 8.62 -2.52 -19.43
N GLU A 25 7.95 -2.15 -18.33
CA GLU A 25 8.55 -1.48 -17.17
C GLU A 25 9.15 -2.46 -16.15
N CYS A 26 9.18 -3.76 -16.47
CA CYS A 26 9.73 -4.77 -15.60
C CYS A 26 11.21 -4.50 -15.32
N ASN A 27 11.54 -4.22 -14.06
CA ASN A 27 12.92 -4.15 -13.60
C ASN A 27 13.57 -5.55 -13.71
N PHE A 28 14.31 -5.78 -14.79
CA PHE A 28 15.00 -7.03 -15.09
C PHE A 28 16.02 -7.45 -14.00
N ALA A 29 16.41 -6.56 -13.09
CA ALA A 29 17.32 -6.88 -11.99
C ALA A 29 16.68 -7.74 -10.87
N ARG A 30 15.36 -7.95 -10.87
CA ARG A 30 14.74 -8.88 -9.91
C ARG A 30 15.00 -10.34 -10.28
N ASN A 31 15.51 -11.09 -9.30
CA ASN A 31 15.68 -12.54 -9.34
C ASN A 31 14.67 -13.25 -8.43
N ASN A 32 14.60 -14.58 -8.56
CA ASN A 32 13.70 -15.44 -7.78
C ASN A 32 13.86 -15.22 -6.26
N ASN A 33 15.10 -15.10 -5.77
CA ASN A 33 15.42 -14.85 -4.37
C ASN A 33 14.83 -13.52 -3.86
N SER A 34 14.87 -12.46 -4.67
CA SER A 34 14.30 -11.15 -4.33
C SER A 34 12.78 -11.24 -4.14
N LEU A 35 12.08 -11.96 -5.04
CA LEU A 35 10.65 -12.21 -4.93
C LEU A 35 10.32 -13.06 -3.70
N GLN A 36 11.09 -14.11 -3.45
CA GLN A 36 10.91 -14.97 -2.29
C GLN A 36 11.09 -14.20 -0.98
N LEU A 37 12.14 -13.38 -0.85
CA LEU A 37 12.39 -12.57 0.34
C LEU A 37 11.29 -11.53 0.56
N LYS A 38 10.84 -10.88 -0.51
CA LYS A 38 9.72 -9.93 -0.45
C LYS A 38 8.43 -10.63 -0.02
N TRP A 39 8.14 -11.79 -0.61
CA TRP A 39 6.98 -12.59 -0.25
C TRP A 39 7.01 -13.02 1.22
N SER A 40 8.15 -13.52 1.71
CA SER A 40 8.32 -13.90 3.12
C SER A 40 8.02 -12.74 4.07
N LYS A 41 8.47 -11.53 3.75
CA LYS A 41 8.14 -10.32 4.53
C LYS A 41 6.64 -10.00 4.53
N ILE A 42 6.01 -10.05 3.36
CA ILE A 42 4.56 -9.81 3.22
C ILE A 42 3.80 -10.87 4.02
N GLN A 43 4.12 -12.14 3.82
CA GLN A 43 3.47 -13.27 4.48
C GLN A 43 3.62 -13.16 6.01
N GLY A 44 4.81 -12.85 6.52
CA GLY A 44 5.02 -12.66 7.96
C GLY A 44 4.20 -11.50 8.54
N ALA A 45 4.10 -10.36 7.84
CA ALA A 45 3.30 -9.22 8.27
C ALA A 45 1.79 -9.52 8.23
N VAL A 46 1.33 -10.13 7.14
CA VAL A 46 -0.07 -10.52 6.94
C VAL A 46 -0.52 -11.54 7.99
N SER A 47 0.31 -12.53 8.32
CA SER A 47 0.04 -13.51 9.38
C SER A 47 -0.19 -12.87 10.74
N LYS A 48 0.67 -11.91 11.12
CA LYS A 48 0.53 -11.16 12.38
C LYS A 48 -0.71 -10.30 12.40
N PHE A 49 -1.01 -9.62 11.29
CA PHE A 49 -2.24 -8.85 11.17
C PHE A 49 -3.47 -9.75 11.29
N HIS A 50 -3.46 -10.91 10.61
CA HIS A 50 -4.59 -11.82 10.63
C HIS A 50 -4.85 -12.41 12.01
N SER A 51 -3.82 -12.70 12.81
CA SER A 51 -4.02 -13.18 14.19
C SER A 51 -4.66 -12.12 15.10
N LEU A 52 -4.37 -10.83 14.87
CA LEU A 52 -5.05 -9.72 15.54
C LEU A 52 -6.52 -9.63 15.11
N TYR A 53 -6.77 -9.76 13.81
CA TYR A 53 -8.13 -9.80 13.26
C TYR A 53 -8.95 -10.96 13.84
N GLU A 54 -8.43 -12.19 13.80
CA GLU A 54 -9.11 -13.37 14.39
C GLU A 54 -9.35 -13.22 15.90
N ARG A 55 -8.48 -12.49 16.61
CA ARG A 55 -8.68 -12.20 18.04
C ARG A 55 -9.86 -11.26 18.27
N LEU A 56 -10.00 -10.23 17.44
CA LEU A 56 -11.10 -9.28 17.52
C LEU A 56 -12.42 -9.90 17.00
N GLU A 57 -12.35 -10.72 15.96
CA GLU A 57 -13.49 -11.43 15.39
C GLU A 57 -14.08 -12.46 16.37
N ARG A 58 -13.25 -13.09 17.22
CA ARG A 58 -13.73 -13.99 18.29
C ARG A 58 -14.43 -13.27 19.44
N HIS A 59 -14.15 -11.99 19.64
CA HIS A 59 -14.72 -11.18 20.72
C HIS A 59 -15.22 -9.82 20.19
N PRO A 60 -16.25 -9.80 19.32
CA PRO A 60 -16.76 -8.57 18.76
C PRO A 60 -17.45 -7.76 19.85
N GLN A 61 -17.14 -6.46 19.94
CA GLN A 61 -17.90 -5.54 20.78
C GLN A 61 -19.29 -5.31 20.16
N SER A 62 -20.32 -5.13 20.98
CA SER A 62 -21.68 -4.93 20.50
C SER A 62 -21.75 -3.78 19.49
N GLY A 63 -22.26 -4.05 18.28
CA GLY A 63 -22.39 -3.06 17.21
C GLY A 63 -21.18 -2.96 16.25
N THR A 64 -20.15 -3.80 16.40
CA THR A 64 -18.97 -3.77 15.52
C THR A 64 -19.27 -4.36 14.13
N ASN A 65 -19.07 -3.59 13.06
CA ASN A 65 -19.13 -4.09 11.68
C ASN A 65 -17.81 -4.78 11.27
N SER A 66 -17.84 -5.57 10.20
CA SER A 66 -16.66 -6.15 9.55
C SER A 66 -15.58 -5.11 9.20
N GLU A 67 -15.98 -3.91 8.78
CA GLU A 67 -15.06 -2.80 8.51
C GLU A 67 -14.40 -2.28 9.78
N ASP A 68 -15.16 -2.18 10.88
CA ASP A 68 -14.64 -1.76 12.18
C ASP A 68 -13.63 -2.77 12.73
N LEU A 69 -13.86 -4.08 12.52
CA LEU A 69 -12.89 -5.11 12.89
C LEU A 69 -11.56 -4.93 12.15
N ILE A 70 -11.58 -4.58 10.87
CA ILE A 70 -10.37 -4.32 10.08
C ILE A 70 -9.65 -3.07 10.62
N ILE A 71 -10.37 -1.97 10.85
CA ILE A 71 -9.80 -0.72 11.37
C ILE A 71 -9.18 -0.94 12.75
N ASN A 72 -9.89 -1.64 13.65
CA ASN A 72 -9.40 -1.96 14.98
C ASN A 72 -8.19 -2.90 14.94
N SER A 73 -8.15 -3.85 13.99
CA SER A 73 -6.98 -4.70 13.77
C SER A 73 -5.77 -3.92 13.29
N MET A 74 -5.97 -2.91 12.43
CA MET A 74 -4.89 -2.04 11.94
C MET A 74 -4.31 -1.19 13.07
N ARG A 75 -5.17 -0.61 13.92
CA ARG A 75 -4.75 0.14 15.12
C ARG A 75 -3.97 -0.76 16.08
N ALA A 76 -4.49 -1.94 16.39
CA ALA A 76 -3.81 -2.90 17.26
C ALA A 76 -2.45 -3.36 16.69
N TYR A 77 -2.32 -3.44 15.36
CA TYR A 77 -1.05 -3.77 14.72
C TYR A 77 -0.04 -2.62 14.87
N GLU A 78 -0.48 -1.37 14.66
CA GLU A 78 0.36 -0.19 14.79
C GLU A 78 0.85 0.01 16.23
N ASP A 79 -0.04 -0.18 17.22
CA ASP A 79 0.31 -0.13 18.64
C ASP A 79 1.38 -1.18 19.01
N LEU A 80 1.31 -2.39 18.42
CA LEU A 80 2.23 -3.49 18.73
C LEU A 80 3.57 -3.38 17.98
N HIS A 81 3.56 -2.85 16.76
CA HIS A 81 4.72 -2.85 15.87
C HIS A 81 5.32 -1.46 15.62
N ALA A 82 4.78 -0.42 16.28
CA ALA A 82 5.14 0.99 16.11
C ALA A 82 5.16 1.46 14.64
N THR A 83 4.45 0.73 13.77
CA THR A 83 4.44 0.97 12.33
C THR A 83 3.06 0.59 11.76
N PRO A 84 2.48 1.41 10.88
CA PRO A 84 1.18 1.12 10.29
C PRO A 84 1.27 -0.09 9.38
N PHE A 85 0.21 -0.90 9.37
CA PHE A 85 0.10 -2.06 8.49
C PHE A 85 -0.11 -1.62 7.03
N LYS A 86 0.79 -2.03 6.13
CA LYS A 86 0.83 -1.57 4.72
C LYS A 86 0.31 -2.59 3.70
N PHE A 87 -0.04 -3.81 4.13
CA PHE A 87 -0.36 -4.93 3.23
C PHE A 87 -1.83 -5.34 3.30
N LEU A 88 -2.73 -4.37 3.42
CA LEU A 88 -4.18 -4.62 3.55
C LEU A 88 -4.76 -5.33 2.32
N ASP A 89 -4.40 -4.90 1.12
CA ASP A 89 -4.88 -5.52 -0.11
C ASP A 89 -4.38 -6.96 -0.25
N CYS A 90 -3.11 -7.20 0.12
CA CYS A 90 -2.54 -8.54 0.15
C CYS A 90 -3.33 -9.45 1.12
N TRP A 91 -3.67 -8.96 2.31
CA TRP A 91 -4.47 -9.71 3.28
C TRP A 91 -5.88 -10.01 2.74
N LYS A 92 -6.57 -9.03 2.14
CA LYS A 92 -7.90 -9.21 1.52
C LYS A 92 -7.92 -10.25 0.40
N ILE A 93 -6.83 -10.37 -0.36
CA ILE A 93 -6.68 -11.42 -1.39
C ILE A 93 -6.43 -12.77 -0.71
N LEU A 94 -5.54 -12.83 0.28
CA LEU A 94 -5.15 -14.07 0.94
C LEU A 94 -6.29 -14.71 1.72
N ILE A 95 -7.09 -13.92 2.44
CA ILE A 95 -8.22 -14.42 3.23
C ILE A 95 -9.39 -14.95 2.37
N LYS A 96 -9.42 -14.68 1.06
CA LYS A 96 -10.40 -15.30 0.15
C LYS A 96 -9.99 -16.70 -0.28
N ASN A 97 -8.73 -17.09 -0.07
CA ASN A 97 -8.21 -18.37 -0.49
C ASN A 97 -8.35 -19.39 0.66
N PRO A 98 -9.12 -20.48 0.51
CA PRO A 98 -9.40 -21.43 1.59
C PRO A 98 -8.13 -22.13 2.14
N LYS A 99 -7.08 -22.23 1.31
CA LYS A 99 -5.75 -22.70 1.72
C LYS A 99 -5.10 -21.83 2.81
N TRP A 100 -5.51 -20.58 2.92
CA TRP A 100 -4.97 -19.56 3.82
C TRP A 100 -5.93 -19.21 4.97
N CYS A 101 -7.23 -19.52 4.85
CA CYS A 101 -8.24 -19.26 5.90
C CYS A 101 -8.18 -20.20 7.11
N SER A 102 -7.52 -21.36 7.00
CA SER A 102 -7.54 -22.37 8.06
C SER A 102 -6.14 -22.60 8.64
N LYS A 103 -5.92 -22.01 9.83
CA LYS A 103 -4.93 -22.47 10.84
C LYS A 103 -3.43 -22.39 10.47
N GLU A 104 -3.06 -21.97 9.27
CA GLU A 104 -1.64 -21.87 8.84
C GLU A 104 -1.01 -20.49 9.16
N LEU A 105 -1.80 -19.41 9.13
CA LEU A 105 -1.30 -18.05 9.43
C LEU A 105 -0.94 -17.86 10.92
N THR A 106 -1.64 -18.55 11.83
CA THR A 106 -1.38 -18.48 13.27
C THR A 106 -0.21 -19.34 13.74
N LYS A 107 0.14 -20.41 13.02
CA LYS A 107 1.27 -21.30 13.39
C LYS A 107 2.64 -20.66 13.18
N ALA A 108 2.78 -19.71 12.25
CA ALA A 108 4.07 -19.07 11.97
C ALA A 108 4.55 -18.12 13.09
N ALA A 109 3.67 -17.73 14.02
CA ALA A 109 4.00 -16.83 15.13
C ALA A 109 4.29 -17.56 16.46
N THR A 110 4.02 -18.86 16.57
CA THR A 110 4.21 -19.64 17.80
C THR A 110 4.98 -20.93 17.52
N SER A 111 6.30 -20.83 17.41
CA SER A 111 7.20 -21.97 17.61
C SER A 111 8.12 -21.67 18.78
N THR A 112 7.55 -21.71 19.98
CA THR A 112 8.28 -22.16 21.17
C THR A 112 7.87 -23.60 21.40
N LYS A 113 8.89 -24.43 21.60
CA LYS A 113 8.91 -25.89 21.75
C LYS A 113 7.73 -26.50 22.53
N GLN A 114 7.36 -27.72 22.10
CA GLN A 114 6.56 -28.80 22.73
C GLN A 114 5.34 -29.14 21.88
N GLY A 115 4.98 -30.37 21.58
CA GLY A 115 5.51 -31.70 21.86
C GLY A 115 4.71 -32.69 21.00
N VAL A 116 5.33 -33.82 20.74
CA VAL A 116 4.88 -35.05 20.07
C VAL A 116 3.36 -35.34 20.20
N GLU A 117 2.71 -35.73 19.09
CA GLU A 117 2.04 -37.03 19.00
C GLU A 117 1.45 -37.35 17.61
N HIS A 118 1.69 -38.59 17.22
CA HIS A 118 1.28 -39.27 16.00
C HIS A 118 -0.25 -39.39 15.84
N LYS A 119 -0.72 -39.47 14.59
CA LYS A 119 -1.47 -40.64 14.12
C LYS A 119 -1.58 -40.69 12.59
N MET A 120 -1.11 -41.81 12.05
CA MET A 120 -1.30 -42.33 10.70
C MET A 120 -2.71 -42.91 10.53
N SER A 121 -3.18 -42.96 9.28
CA SER A 121 -3.97 -44.04 8.63
C SER A 121 -4.50 -43.47 7.30
N THR A 122 -3.95 -43.79 6.13
CA THR A 122 -3.99 -45.04 5.36
C THR A 122 -5.36 -45.33 4.74
N MET A 123 -5.38 -45.22 3.41
CA MET A 123 -6.40 -45.63 2.45
C MET A 123 -6.51 -47.16 2.35
N THR A 124 -7.74 -47.65 2.15
CA THR A 124 -8.16 -48.87 1.39
C THR A 124 -9.69 -48.71 1.26
N GLY A 125 -10.40 -48.87 0.14
CA GLY A 125 -10.17 -49.63 -1.08
C GLY A 125 -10.90 -50.97 -0.98
N GLU A 126 -12.15 -51.06 -1.44
CA GLU A 126 -12.68 -52.20 -2.24
C GLU A 126 -14.17 -52.11 -2.58
N VAL A 127 -14.47 -52.82 -3.66
CA VAL A 127 -15.63 -52.90 -4.56
C VAL A 127 -16.58 -54.02 -4.07
N MET A 128 -17.87 -54.00 -4.44
CA MET A 128 -18.56 -55.09 -5.18
C MET A 128 -20.09 -54.94 -5.22
N GLU A 129 -20.64 -55.21 -6.41
CA GLU A 129 -22.04 -55.29 -6.82
C GLU A 129 -22.82 -56.45 -6.18
N THR A 130 -24.16 -56.36 -6.20
CA THR A 130 -25.05 -57.52 -6.45
C THR A 130 -26.35 -57.12 -7.16
N ASN A 131 -26.77 -58.01 -8.06
CA ASN A 131 -27.90 -57.99 -9.02
C ASN A 131 -29.32 -58.09 -8.40
N GLY A 132 -30.34 -57.74 -9.21
CA GLY A 132 -31.41 -58.71 -9.53
C GLY A 132 -32.89 -58.31 -9.42
N ASN A 133 -33.45 -57.86 -10.57
CA ASN A 133 -34.66 -58.36 -11.26
C ASN A 133 -36.09 -58.22 -10.68
N GLY A 134 -37.06 -57.90 -11.57
CA GLY A 134 -38.49 -58.21 -11.37
C GLY A 134 -39.50 -57.28 -12.06
N ASP A 135 -39.88 -57.61 -13.30
CA ASP A 135 -40.99 -57.02 -14.07
C ASP A 135 -42.34 -57.70 -13.73
N VAL A 136 -43.47 -56.99 -13.92
CA VAL A 136 -44.78 -57.46 -14.47
C VAL A 136 -45.87 -56.39 -14.30
N ASP A 137 -46.52 -56.16 -15.43
CA ASP A 137 -47.63 -55.32 -15.89
C ASP A 137 -48.98 -55.33 -15.11
N LYS A 138 -49.78 -54.25 -15.28
CA LYS A 138 -51.25 -54.26 -15.55
C LYS A 138 -51.90 -52.87 -15.61
N GLU A 139 -52.60 -52.67 -16.73
CA GLU A 139 -53.42 -51.52 -17.16
C GLU A 139 -54.61 -51.12 -16.27
N GLY A 140 -54.95 -49.82 -16.31
CA GLY A 140 -56.29 -49.30 -16.01
C GLY A 140 -56.35 -47.81 -15.62
N LYS A 141 -57.16 -47.01 -16.36
CA LYS A 141 -57.75 -45.67 -16.06
C LYS A 141 -57.22 -44.46 -16.87
N ASN A 142 -57.80 -44.22 -18.05
CA ASN A 142 -57.42 -43.15 -18.99
C ASN A 142 -58.24 -41.83 -18.93
N ALA A 143 -59.19 -41.63 -18.01
CA ALA A 143 -59.94 -40.36 -17.94
C ALA A 143 -59.45 -39.37 -16.87
N LYS A 144 -58.81 -39.84 -15.78
CA LYS A 144 -58.28 -38.98 -14.69
C LYS A 144 -56.85 -38.46 -14.97
N LYS A 145 -56.16 -39.07 -15.95
CA LYS A 145 -54.78 -38.76 -16.34
C LYS A 145 -54.65 -37.46 -17.16
N LYS A 146 -55.69 -37.10 -17.94
CA LYS A 146 -55.67 -35.93 -18.83
C LYS A 146 -55.80 -34.58 -18.10
N LYS A 147 -56.56 -34.51 -17.00
CA LYS A 147 -56.60 -33.34 -16.11
C LYS A 147 -55.34 -33.17 -15.24
N ARG A 148 -54.63 -34.27 -14.93
CA ARG A 148 -53.34 -34.24 -14.20
C ARG A 148 -52.19 -33.75 -15.09
N LYS A 149 -52.10 -34.24 -16.34
CA LYS A 149 -51.07 -33.81 -17.32
C LYS A 149 -51.10 -32.31 -17.66
N LEU A 150 -52.29 -31.72 -17.83
CA LEU A 150 -52.44 -30.28 -18.11
C LEU A 150 -52.08 -29.37 -16.92
N ASN A 151 -52.22 -29.87 -15.69
CA ASN A 151 -51.83 -29.15 -14.47
C ASN A 151 -50.31 -29.23 -14.24
N GLU A 152 -49.69 -30.36 -14.59
CA GLU A 152 -48.24 -30.56 -14.61
C GLU A 152 -47.55 -29.69 -15.68
N GLU A 153 -48.06 -29.61 -16.90
CA GLU A 153 -47.52 -28.73 -17.96
C GLU A 153 -47.62 -27.25 -17.59
N LYS A 154 -48.75 -26.80 -17.00
CA LYS A 154 -48.86 -25.44 -16.48
C LYS A 154 -47.85 -25.15 -15.37
N GLY A 155 -47.63 -26.11 -14.46
CA GLY A 155 -46.63 -25.99 -13.39
C GLY A 155 -45.19 -25.94 -13.90
N VAL A 156 -44.87 -26.70 -14.95
CA VAL A 156 -43.55 -26.67 -15.61
C VAL A 156 -43.31 -25.34 -16.32
N VAL A 157 -44.32 -24.79 -17.00
CA VAL A 157 -44.23 -23.46 -17.63
C VAL A 157 -44.07 -22.35 -16.58
N ASP A 158 -44.79 -22.45 -15.46
CA ASP A 158 -44.66 -21.50 -14.34
C ASP A 158 -43.28 -21.57 -13.67
N ALA A 159 -42.70 -22.78 -13.58
CA ALA A 159 -41.34 -22.99 -13.10
C ALA A 159 -40.29 -22.41 -14.08
N LEU A 160 -40.46 -22.60 -15.38
CA LEU A 160 -39.59 -22.02 -16.41
C LEU A 160 -39.63 -20.50 -16.40
N ASN A 161 -40.81 -19.88 -16.29
CA ASN A 161 -40.94 -18.42 -16.16
C ASN A 161 -40.26 -17.87 -14.90
N ARG A 162 -40.32 -18.60 -13.77
CA ARG A 162 -39.61 -18.21 -12.54
C ARG A 162 -38.10 -18.30 -12.70
N LEU A 163 -37.60 -19.34 -13.38
CA LEU A 163 -36.17 -19.48 -13.66
C LEU A 163 -35.69 -18.39 -14.61
N GLN A 164 -36.43 -18.09 -15.67
CA GLN A 164 -36.12 -17.00 -16.61
C GLN A 164 -36.09 -15.65 -15.88
N CYS A 165 -37.11 -15.34 -15.07
CA CYS A 165 -37.14 -14.11 -14.27
C CYS A 165 -35.95 -14.03 -13.28
N THR A 166 -35.52 -15.17 -12.72
CA THR A 166 -34.37 -15.25 -11.82
C THR A 166 -33.05 -14.98 -12.56
N LEU A 167 -32.89 -15.56 -13.75
CA LEU A 167 -31.74 -15.34 -14.63
C LEU A 167 -31.65 -13.87 -15.09
N GLU A 168 -32.76 -13.27 -15.52
CA GLU A 168 -32.81 -11.85 -15.90
C GLU A 168 -32.41 -10.94 -14.74
N LYS A 169 -32.91 -11.20 -13.53
CA LYS A 169 -32.50 -10.47 -12.32
C LYS A 169 -31.01 -10.64 -12.03
N GLN A 170 -30.46 -11.85 -12.16
CA GLN A 170 -29.03 -12.09 -11.96
C GLN A 170 -28.18 -11.35 -13.00
N ILE A 171 -28.60 -11.32 -14.27
CA ILE A 171 -27.90 -10.56 -15.32
C ILE A 171 -27.89 -9.07 -14.97
N ASN A 172 -29.03 -8.51 -14.58
CA ASN A 172 -29.15 -7.10 -14.20
C ASN A 172 -28.29 -6.75 -12.98
N VAL A 173 -28.30 -7.59 -11.94
CA VAL A 173 -27.44 -7.43 -10.76
C VAL A 173 -25.96 -7.50 -11.13
N ASN A 174 -25.58 -8.45 -11.99
CA ASN A 174 -24.21 -8.59 -12.44
C ASN A 174 -23.75 -7.38 -13.26
N GLN A 175 -24.60 -6.85 -14.14
CA GLN A 175 -24.32 -5.62 -14.90
C GLN A 175 -24.19 -4.41 -13.99
N ALA A 176 -25.10 -4.22 -13.04
CA ALA A 176 -25.03 -3.12 -12.06
C ALA A 176 -23.75 -3.20 -11.21
N ASN A 177 -23.37 -4.40 -10.77
CA ASN A 177 -22.14 -4.63 -10.02
C ASN A 177 -20.88 -4.33 -10.85
N LEU A 178 -20.89 -4.61 -12.16
CA LEU A 178 -19.78 -4.27 -13.06
C LEU A 178 -19.65 -2.76 -13.26
N GLU A 179 -20.77 -2.03 -13.36
CA GLU A 179 -20.74 -0.57 -13.46
C GLU A 179 -20.17 0.07 -12.18
N ILE A 180 -20.70 -0.33 -11.01
CA ILE A 180 -20.21 0.16 -9.71
C ILE A 180 -18.71 -0.14 -9.56
N LYS A 181 -18.25 -1.31 -10.01
CA LYS A 181 -16.84 -1.68 -9.98
C LYS A 181 -15.99 -0.74 -10.86
N ARG A 182 -16.42 -0.45 -12.10
CA ARG A 182 -15.73 0.48 -12.99
C ARG A 182 -15.68 1.89 -12.42
N GLU A 183 -16.80 2.38 -11.87
CA GLU A 183 -16.87 3.71 -11.26
C GLU A 183 -15.94 3.83 -10.03
N ASN A 184 -15.87 2.77 -9.21
CA ASN A 184 -14.96 2.72 -8.08
C ASN A 184 -13.49 2.71 -8.51
N GLU A 185 -13.15 1.91 -9.54
CA GLU A 185 -11.80 1.89 -10.12
C GLU A 185 -11.42 3.26 -10.69
N GLU A 186 -12.33 3.94 -11.38
CA GLU A 186 -12.11 5.28 -11.92
C GLU A 186 -11.91 6.32 -10.80
N LYS A 187 -12.75 6.30 -9.77
CA LYS A 187 -12.61 7.18 -8.60
C LYS A 187 -11.30 6.92 -7.86
N GLU A 188 -10.90 5.66 -7.73
CA GLU A 188 -9.63 5.30 -7.11
C GLU A 188 -8.44 5.82 -7.92
N LEU A 189 -8.49 5.70 -9.25
CA LEU A 189 -7.44 6.18 -10.13
C LEU A 189 -7.32 7.71 -10.09
N LYS A 190 -8.46 8.42 -10.14
CA LYS A 190 -8.50 9.88 -9.96
C LYS A 190 -7.93 10.33 -8.61
N LEU A 191 -8.29 9.64 -7.53
CA LEU A 191 -7.76 9.96 -6.21
C LEU A 191 -6.24 9.74 -6.14
N ARG A 192 -5.74 8.66 -6.73
CA ARG A 192 -4.29 8.37 -6.81
C ARG A 192 -3.55 9.46 -7.59
N GLU A 193 -4.08 9.88 -8.73
CA GLU A 193 -3.51 10.99 -9.53
C GLU A 193 -3.47 12.30 -8.74
N GLU A 194 -4.53 12.63 -8.00
CA GLU A 194 -4.59 13.85 -7.19
C GLU A 194 -3.58 13.82 -6.03
N VAL A 195 -3.44 12.68 -5.36
CA VAL A 195 -2.45 12.47 -4.29
C VAL A 195 -1.03 12.62 -4.84
N MET A 196 -0.73 11.99 -5.98
CA MET A 196 0.58 12.11 -6.63
C MET A 196 0.89 13.55 -7.02
N ARG A 197 -0.10 14.29 -7.56
CA ARG A 197 0.06 15.71 -7.90
C ARG A 197 0.38 16.56 -6.67
N LYS A 198 -0.37 16.39 -5.57
CA LYS A 198 -0.13 17.11 -4.30
C LYS A 198 1.22 16.76 -3.69
N GLU A 199 1.65 15.51 -3.80
CA GLU A 199 2.96 15.09 -3.31
C GLU A 199 4.12 15.73 -4.10
N LEU A 200 4.01 15.80 -5.43
CA LEU A 200 4.99 16.50 -6.27
C LEU A 200 5.05 18.00 -5.96
N GLU A 201 3.89 18.65 -5.82
CA GLU A 201 3.83 20.08 -5.45
C GLU A 201 4.48 20.35 -4.09
N LEU A 202 4.24 19.50 -3.10
CA LEU A 202 4.84 19.63 -1.77
C LEU A 202 6.37 19.44 -1.83
N LYS A 203 6.85 18.48 -2.64
CA LYS A 203 8.29 18.26 -2.85
C LYS A 203 8.95 19.45 -3.52
N GLU A 204 8.32 20.04 -4.53
CA GLU A 204 8.83 21.23 -5.22
C GLU A 204 8.89 22.43 -4.27
N LYS A 205 7.83 22.70 -3.50
CA LYS A 205 7.83 23.76 -2.48
C LYS A 205 8.91 23.55 -1.43
N ALA A 206 9.09 22.32 -0.95
CA ALA A 206 10.13 21.99 0.01
C ALA A 206 11.55 22.18 -0.57
N GLN A 207 11.76 21.83 -1.84
CA GLN A 207 13.03 22.08 -2.53
C GLN A 207 13.29 23.58 -2.69
N LYS A 208 12.30 24.34 -3.16
CA LYS A 208 12.40 25.80 -3.31
C LYS A 208 12.71 26.48 -1.98
N MET A 209 12.06 26.07 -0.90
CA MET A 209 12.34 26.57 0.45
C MET A 209 13.77 26.25 0.89
N LYS A 210 14.29 25.06 0.59
CA LYS A 210 15.71 24.70 0.87
C LYS A 210 16.68 25.57 0.08
N GLU A 211 16.40 25.82 -1.20
CA GLU A 211 17.22 26.68 -2.06
C GLU A 211 17.20 28.14 -1.57
N GLU A 212 16.04 28.68 -1.19
CA GLU A 212 15.91 30.02 -0.62
C GLU A 212 16.62 30.16 0.73
N MET A 213 16.48 29.16 1.61
CA MET A 213 17.23 29.06 2.86
C MET A 213 18.75 29.08 2.60
N TYR A 214 19.23 28.28 1.64
CA TYR A 214 20.64 28.25 1.27
C TYR A 214 21.11 29.60 0.72
N ARG A 215 20.35 30.21 -0.19
CA ARG A 215 20.65 31.55 -0.74
C ARG A 215 20.72 32.61 0.35
N THR A 216 19.77 32.59 1.29
CA THR A 216 19.74 33.53 2.41
C THR A 216 20.93 33.33 3.33
N LYS A 217 21.27 32.08 3.65
CA LYS A 217 22.46 31.74 4.44
C LYS A 217 23.76 32.21 3.77
N MET A 218 23.89 32.03 2.45
CA MET A 218 25.05 32.51 1.70
C MET A 218 25.13 34.04 1.68
N ARG A 219 23.98 34.73 1.54
CA ARG A 219 23.91 36.20 1.67
C ARG A 219 24.37 36.66 3.05
N GLU A 220 23.88 36.00 4.10
CA GLU A 220 24.26 36.29 5.48
C GLU A 220 25.76 36.09 5.73
N GLN A 221 26.32 34.98 5.24
CA GLN A 221 27.77 34.74 5.34
C GLN A 221 28.59 35.82 4.60
N ARG A 222 28.14 36.26 3.43
CA ARG A 222 28.78 37.38 2.72
C ARG A 222 28.70 38.68 3.54
N ARG A 223 27.58 38.96 4.20
CA ARG A 223 27.44 40.11 5.10
C ARG A 223 28.42 40.01 6.27
N GLN A 224 28.42 38.88 6.98
CA GLN A 224 29.32 38.65 8.11
C GLN A 224 30.80 38.77 7.73
N GLU A 225 31.21 38.30 6.56
CA GLU A 225 32.60 38.47 6.10
C GLU A 225 32.91 39.93 5.74
N LYS A 226 31.97 40.66 5.13
CA LYS A 226 32.12 42.12 4.90
C LYS A 226 32.28 42.85 6.24
N ASP A 227 31.45 42.56 7.23
CA ASP A 227 31.52 43.17 8.57
C ASP A 227 32.82 42.83 9.29
N ARG A 228 33.26 41.57 9.20
CA ARG A 228 34.54 41.12 9.74
C ARG A 228 35.73 41.86 9.12
N ILE A 229 35.72 42.04 7.79
CA ILE A 229 36.74 42.82 7.08
C ILE A 229 36.73 44.27 7.57
N MET A 230 35.56 44.90 7.66
CA MET A 230 35.42 46.30 8.09
C MET A 230 35.87 46.52 9.53
N ASN A 231 35.56 45.59 10.43
CA ASN A 231 35.88 45.65 11.86
C ASN A 231 37.28 45.14 12.20
N GLN A 232 38.07 44.69 11.22
CA GLN A 232 39.44 44.25 11.44
C GLN A 232 40.33 45.39 11.94
N ASP A 233 40.97 45.20 13.10
CA ASP A 233 41.98 46.10 13.66
C ASP A 233 43.27 46.05 12.84
N LEU A 234 43.71 47.21 12.35
CA LEU A 234 44.87 47.37 11.48
C LEU A 234 46.16 47.73 12.24
N SER A 235 46.05 48.10 13.52
CA SER A 235 47.18 48.57 14.34
C SER A 235 48.22 47.46 14.58
N LYS A 236 47.75 46.22 14.71
CA LYS A 236 48.58 45.02 15.02
C LYS A 236 49.07 44.24 13.80
N LEU A 237 48.79 44.72 12.58
CA LEU A 237 49.13 44.01 11.34
C LEU A 237 50.46 44.49 10.74
N SER A 238 51.17 43.59 10.05
CA SER A 238 52.36 43.95 9.27
C SER A 238 52.00 44.92 8.14
N PRO A 239 52.94 45.78 7.67
CA PRO A 239 52.66 46.77 6.63
C PRO A 239 52.00 46.20 5.37
N THR A 240 52.49 45.05 4.89
CA THR A 240 51.93 44.35 3.71
C THR A 240 50.50 43.88 3.94
N ARG A 241 50.19 43.33 5.12
CA ARG A 241 48.84 42.84 5.45
C ARG A 241 47.88 44.00 5.71
N ARG A 242 48.36 45.09 6.29
CA ARG A 242 47.58 46.33 6.50
C ARG A 242 47.10 46.89 5.16
N ALA A 243 47.99 47.06 4.20
CA ALA A 243 47.65 47.55 2.86
C ALA A 243 46.58 46.68 2.16
N TYR A 244 46.65 45.36 2.31
CA TYR A 244 45.64 44.43 1.80
C TYR A 244 44.25 44.69 2.39
N TYR A 245 44.12 44.80 3.71
CA TYR A 245 42.83 45.05 4.35
C TYR A 245 42.30 46.46 4.07
N GLU A 246 43.15 47.48 3.95
CA GLU A 246 42.73 48.83 3.55
C GLU A 246 42.09 48.83 2.15
N LEU A 247 42.73 48.17 1.18
CA LEU A 247 42.15 47.97 -0.16
C LEU A 247 40.81 47.23 -0.09
N ARG A 248 40.74 46.15 0.70
CA ARG A 248 39.52 45.35 0.83
C ARG A 248 38.38 46.11 1.51
N LYS A 249 38.67 46.98 2.50
CA LYS A 249 37.66 47.86 3.12
C LYS A 249 37.08 48.85 2.11
N ILE A 250 37.92 49.45 1.26
CA ILE A 250 37.48 50.36 0.19
C ILE A 250 36.57 49.63 -0.80
N GLU A 251 36.94 48.42 -1.21
CA GLU A 251 36.13 47.59 -2.10
C GLU A 251 34.76 47.27 -1.50
N VAL A 252 34.71 46.88 -0.22
CA VAL A 252 33.45 46.64 0.51
C VAL A 252 32.58 47.90 0.59
N LEU A 253 33.17 49.06 0.87
CA LEU A 253 32.44 50.35 0.90
C LEU A 253 31.84 50.69 -0.47
N LYS A 254 32.59 50.46 -1.55
CA LYS A 254 32.11 50.67 -2.93
C LYS A 254 30.98 49.70 -3.30
N GLU A 255 31.06 48.45 -2.87
CA GLU A 255 29.96 47.49 -3.04
C GLU A 255 28.69 47.94 -2.31
N LEU A 256 28.82 48.47 -1.09
CA LEU A 256 27.68 48.98 -0.31
C LEU A 256 27.05 50.23 -0.95
N GLU A 257 27.87 51.12 -1.51
CA GLU A 257 27.40 52.30 -2.25
C GLU A 257 26.62 51.91 -3.51
N ASN A 258 27.03 50.85 -4.20
CA ASN A 258 26.33 50.34 -5.38
C ASN A 258 25.04 49.55 -5.05
N GLU A 259 24.97 48.91 -3.88
CA GLU A 259 23.76 48.20 -3.41
C GLU A 259 22.62 49.18 -3.04
N PHE A 260 22.94 50.46 -2.76
CA PHE A 260 21.98 51.52 -2.45
C PHE A 260 22.22 52.78 -3.29
N PRO A 261 21.76 52.81 -4.56
CA PRO A 261 21.97 53.96 -5.44
C PRO A 261 21.17 55.16 -4.93
N HIS A 262 21.88 56.13 -4.35
CA HIS A 262 21.55 57.54 -4.16
C HIS A 262 20.03 57.85 -4.07
N GLY A 263 19.50 57.81 -2.84
CA GLY A 263 18.13 58.23 -2.54
C GLY A 263 17.61 57.83 -1.16
N SER A 264 18.27 56.90 -0.47
CA SER A 264 17.98 56.63 0.95
C SER A 264 19.03 57.31 1.82
N ASN A 265 18.56 58.20 2.68
CA ASN A 265 19.34 59.10 3.50
C ASN A 265 20.38 58.33 4.34
N MET A 266 21.65 58.41 3.96
CA MET A 266 22.76 57.65 4.54
C MET A 266 22.93 57.87 6.06
N LEU A 267 22.34 58.96 6.59
CA LEU A 267 22.34 59.33 8.01
C LEU A 267 21.21 58.68 8.83
N GLU A 268 20.03 58.43 8.23
CA GLU A 268 18.93 57.76 8.94
C GLU A 268 19.23 56.28 9.15
N THR A 269 19.85 55.63 8.18
CA THR A 269 20.24 54.22 8.30
C THR A 269 21.40 54.03 9.28
N ARG A 270 22.34 54.99 9.37
CA ARG A 270 23.42 54.94 10.36
C ARG A 270 22.89 54.96 11.80
N LEU A 271 21.84 55.75 12.04
CA LEU A 271 21.13 55.76 13.32
C LEU A 271 20.31 54.49 13.54
N PHE A 272 19.73 53.90 12.49
CA PHE A 272 19.03 52.62 12.59
C PHE A 272 19.97 51.45 12.96
N TRP A 273 21.18 51.40 12.41
CA TRP A 273 22.17 50.35 12.74
C TRP A 273 22.81 50.57 14.11
N LEU A 274 23.12 51.82 14.49
CA LEU A 274 23.67 52.12 15.83
C LEU A 274 22.62 51.98 16.95
N SER A 275 21.34 52.27 16.68
CA SER A 275 20.26 52.19 17.68
C SER A 275 19.75 50.77 17.94
N ASN A 276 20.02 49.81 17.03
CA ASN A 276 19.59 48.42 17.19
C ASN A 276 20.70 47.48 17.69
N GLY A 277 21.92 47.97 17.91
CA GLY A 277 22.99 47.20 18.57
C GLY A 277 23.27 45.84 17.93
N ILE A 278 23.31 45.78 16.60
CA ILE A 278 23.80 44.63 15.81
C ILE A 278 25.09 45.05 15.13
#